data_AF-A0A7G6XAV3-F1
#
_entry.id   AF-A0A7G6XAV3-F1
#
_cell.length_a   1.000
_cell.length_b   1.000
_cell.length_c   1.000
_cell.angle_alpha   90.00
_cell.angle_beta   90.00
_cell.angle_gamma   90.00
#
_symmetry.space_group_name_H-M   'P 1'
#
loop_
_entity.id
_entity.type
_entity.pdbx_description
1 polymer ?
#
loop_
_entity_poly.entity_id
_entity_poly.type
_entity_poly.pdbx_seq_one_letter_code
_entity_poly.pdbx_strand_id
1 'polypeptide(L)'
;MRHYFANITLADGVNIKELSEYLGHYDPGFTLQMYTHMLPSSYDRARQAVDRRLERLAPRLTEQRRSRAEIGPDHAELDSGPDLP
;
A
#
# COMPACT_ATOMS: atom_id res chain seq x y z
N MET A 1 -8.05 -22.92 22.36
CA MET A 1 -7.55 -21.52 22.40
C MET A 1 -6.62 -21.13 21.24
N ARG A 2 -5.79 -22.03 20.69
CA ARG A 2 -4.83 -21.69 19.60
C ARG A 2 -5.49 -21.20 18.30
N HIS A 3 -6.64 -21.76 17.93
CA HIS A 3 -7.35 -21.37 16.70
C HIS A 3 -7.93 -19.96 16.74
N TYR A 4 -8.51 -19.55 17.87
CA TYR A 4 -9.06 -18.20 18.03
C TYR A 4 -7.95 -17.14 18.02
N PHE A 5 -6.86 -17.43 18.73
CA PHE A 5 -5.65 -16.60 18.70
C PHE A 5 -5.12 -16.46 17.27
N ALA A 6 -4.86 -17.58 16.58
CA ALA A 6 -4.37 -17.57 15.21
C ALA A 6 -5.28 -16.79 14.24
N ASN A 7 -6.60 -16.90 14.40
CA ASN A 7 -7.57 -16.19 13.56
C ASN A 7 -7.46 -14.66 13.70
N ILE A 8 -7.47 -14.14 14.94
CA ILE A 8 -7.35 -12.69 15.19
C ILE A 8 -6.00 -12.17 14.71
N THR A 9 -4.92 -12.86 15.06
CA THR A 9 -3.57 -12.42 14.74
C THR A 9 -3.33 -12.37 13.22
N LEU A 10 -3.90 -13.29 12.45
CA LEU A 10 -3.89 -13.25 10.98
C LEU A 10 -4.84 -12.20 10.37
N ALA A 11 -5.98 -11.95 11.02
CA ALA A 11 -6.89 -10.89 10.62
C ALA A 11 -6.21 -9.51 10.73
N ASP A 12 -5.36 -9.33 11.74
CA ASP A 12 -4.56 -8.11 11.98
C ASP A 12 -3.29 -8.02 11.13
N GLY A 13 -3.01 -9.03 10.30
CA GLY A 13 -1.91 -9.00 9.32
C GLY A 13 -0.55 -9.41 9.86
N VAL A 14 -0.50 -10.13 10.99
CA VAL A 14 0.76 -10.69 11.52
C VAL A 14 1.37 -11.71 10.56
N ASN A 15 2.70 -11.75 10.53
CA ASN A 15 3.46 -12.65 9.69
C ASN A 15 3.20 -14.12 10.06
N ILE A 16 2.95 -14.96 9.06
CA ILE A 16 2.72 -16.40 9.25
C ILE A 16 3.92 -17.10 9.92
N LYS A 17 5.14 -16.62 9.71
CA LYS A 17 6.35 -17.14 10.37
C LYS A 17 6.33 -16.87 11.88
N GLU A 18 6.01 -15.64 12.28
CA GLU A 18 5.92 -15.26 13.69
C GLU A 18 4.79 -16.01 14.40
N LEU A 19 3.65 -16.19 13.71
CA LEU A 19 2.56 -17.01 14.22
C LEU A 19 2.97 -18.47 14.38
N SER A 20 3.72 -19.02 13.42
CA SER A 20 4.24 -20.39 13.48
C SER A 20 5.14 -20.59 14.71
N GLU A 21 6.05 -19.66 14.96
CA GLU A 21 6.94 -19.68 16.13
C GLU A 21 6.16 -19.60 17.44
N TYR A 22 5.17 -18.70 17.52
CA TYR A 22 4.32 -18.56 18.70
C TYR A 22 3.49 -19.82 19.00
N LEU A 23 3.06 -20.53 17.94
CA LEU A 23 2.32 -21.79 18.07
C LEU A 23 3.21 -23.01 18.31
N GLY A 24 4.54 -22.84 18.22
CA GLY A 24 5.52 -23.93 18.31
C GLY A 24 5.53 -24.84 17.08
N HIS A 25 5.05 -24.35 15.94
CA HIS A 25 5.09 -25.08 14.68
C HIS A 25 6.46 -24.88 14.03
N TYR A 26 7.15 -26.00 13.80
CA TYR A 26 8.46 -26.02 13.16
C TYR A 26 8.40 -25.54 11.70
N ASP A 27 7.29 -25.81 11.01
CA ASP A 27 7.07 -25.42 9.63
C ASP A 27 5.97 -24.34 9.51
N PRO A 28 6.32 -23.12 9.05
CA PRO A 28 5.34 -22.10 8.70
C PRO A 28 4.36 -22.52 7.60
N GLY A 29 4.76 -23.45 6.71
CA GLY A 29 3.90 -24.02 5.68
C GLY A 29 2.73 -24.79 6.28
N PHE A 30 2.99 -25.64 7.27
CA PHE A 30 1.96 -26.31 8.07
C PHE A 30 0.99 -25.31 8.73
N THR A 31 1.52 -24.24 9.34
CA THR A 31 0.69 -23.17 9.93
C THR A 31 -0.20 -22.51 8.89
N LEU A 32 0.35 -22.17 7.72
CA LEU A 32 -0.41 -21.57 6.62
C LEU A 32 -1.51 -22.50 6.13
N GLN A 33 -1.20 -23.77 5.88
CA GLN A 33 -2.16 -24.76 5.38
C GLN A 33 -3.34 -24.92 6.34
N MET A 34 -3.07 -24.91 7.65
CA MET A 34 -4.09 -25.01 8.70
C MET A 34 -4.99 -23.78 8.84
N TYR A 35 -4.56 -22.60 8.39
CA TYR A 35 -5.33 -21.35 8.61
C TYR A 35 -5.70 -20.59 7.32
N THR A 36 -5.21 -21.02 6.15
CA THR A 36 -5.46 -20.34 4.86
C THR A 36 -6.95 -20.23 4.52
N HIS A 37 -7.75 -21.24 4.92
CA HIS A 37 -9.19 -21.29 4.67
C HIS A 37 -10.00 -20.33 5.55
N MET A 38 -9.41 -19.78 6.60
CA MET A 38 -10.04 -18.81 7.50
C MET A 38 -9.69 -17.36 7.14
N LEU A 39 -8.71 -17.15 6.26
CA LEU A 39 -8.45 -15.83 5.71
C LEU A 39 -9.65 -15.48 4.80
N PRO A 40 -10.42 -14.40 5.08
CA PRO A 40 -11.25 -13.80 4.04
C PRO A 40 -10.35 -13.59 2.83
N SER A 41 -10.86 -13.82 1.61
CA SER A 41 -10.03 -13.78 0.39
C SER A 41 -9.04 -12.64 0.53
N SER A 42 -7.75 -12.98 0.61
CA SER A 42 -6.70 -12.00 0.94
C SER A 42 -6.74 -10.83 -0.02
N TYR A 43 -7.24 -11.11 -1.23
CA TYR A 43 -7.64 -10.19 -2.27
C TYR A 43 -8.63 -9.11 -1.81
N ASP A 44 -9.77 -9.46 -1.18
CA ASP A 44 -10.78 -8.48 -0.77
C ASP A 44 -10.26 -7.55 0.33
N ARG A 45 -9.50 -8.09 1.30
CA ARG A 45 -8.87 -7.27 2.35
C ARG A 45 -7.80 -6.35 1.77
N ALA A 46 -6.95 -6.86 0.88
CA ALA A 46 -5.93 -6.07 0.21
C ALA A 46 -6.55 -4.96 -0.64
N ARG A 47 -7.62 -5.28 -1.39
CA ARG A 47 -8.40 -4.32 -2.16
C ARG A 47 -8.95 -3.21 -1.27
N GLN A 48 -9.67 -3.55 -0.20
CA GLN A 48 -10.23 -2.56 0.72
C GLN A 48 -9.16 -1.67 1.36
N ALA A 49 -8.00 -2.23 1.71
CA ALA A 49 -6.89 -1.46 2.28
C ALA A 49 -6.32 -0.45 1.27
N VAL A 50 -6.15 -0.87 0.01
CA VAL A 50 -5.70 -0.01 -1.09
C VAL A 50 -6.75 1.07 -1.38
N ASP A 51 -8.03 0.70 -1.50
CA ASP A 51 -9.14 1.63 -1.76
C ASP A 51 -9.17 2.73 -0.69
N ARG A 52 -9.17 2.37 0.60
CA ARG A 52 -9.12 3.34 1.72
C ARG A 52 -7.90 4.27 1.67
N ARG A 53 -6.75 3.73 1.25
CA ARG A 53 -5.51 4.52 1.16
C ARG A 53 -5.57 5.51 0.00
N LEU A 54 -6.12 5.09 -1.14
CA LEU A 54 -6.29 5.91 -2.34
C LEU A 54 -7.35 7.00 -2.12
N GLU A 55 -8.48 6.70 -1.49
CA GLU A 55 -9.50 7.68 -1.10
C GLU A 55 -8.91 8.82 -0.26
N ARG A 56 -8.02 8.48 0.69
CA ARG A 56 -7.33 9.47 1.53
C ARG A 56 -6.34 10.34 0.74
N LEU A 57 -5.78 9.83 -0.35
CA LEU A 57 -4.78 10.51 -1.18
C LEU A 57 -5.40 11.28 -2.34
N ALA A 58 -6.58 10.88 -2.82
CA ALA A 58 -7.30 11.47 -3.94
C ALA A 58 -7.43 13.02 -3.91
N PRO A 59 -7.81 13.66 -2.78
CA PRO A 59 -7.87 15.13 -2.73
C PRO A 59 -6.49 15.78 -2.93
N ARG A 60 -5.44 15.23 -2.29
CA ARG A 60 -4.07 15.76 -2.38
C ARG A 60 -3.49 15.65 -3.79
N LEU A 61 -3.76 14.53 -4.48
CA LEU A 61 -3.31 14.33 -5.85
C LEU A 61 -4.00 15.28 -6.84
N THR A 62 -5.25 15.65 -6.56
CA THR A 62 -6.02 16.60 -7.36
C THR A 62 -5.50 18.03 -7.17
N GLU A 63 -5.22 18.41 -5.92
CA GLU A 63 -4.60 19.69 -5.57
C GLU A 63 -3.18 19.81 -6.14
N GLN A 64 -2.37 18.75 -6.05
CA GLN A 64 -1.02 18.71 -6.60
C GLN A 64 -0.98 18.78 -8.13
N ARG A 65 -2.01 18.25 -8.81
CA ARG A 65 -2.18 18.42 -10.26
C ARG A 65 -2.58 19.83 -10.63
N ARG A 66 -3.47 20.46 -9.86
CA ARG A 66 -3.90 21.86 -10.07
C ARG A 66 -2.75 22.83 -9.86
N SER A 67 -2.01 22.72 -8.75
CA SER A 67 -0.85 23.57 -8.46
C SER A 67 0.30 23.39 -9.47
N ARG A 68 0.52 22.17 -9.98
CA ARG A 68 1.50 21.94 -11.06
C ARG A 68 1.07 22.51 -12.41
N ALA A 69 -0.23 22.68 -12.66
CA ALA A 69 -0.73 23.34 -13.87
C ALA A 69 -0.65 24.87 -13.77
N GLU A 70 -0.74 25.42 -12.55
CA GLU A 70 -0.56 26.85 -12.26
C GLU A 70 0.92 27.27 -12.31
N ILE A 71 1.84 26.35 -12.03
CA ILE A 71 3.30 26.51 -12.18
C ILE A 71 3.74 25.82 -13.49
N GLY A 72 3.13 26.19 -14.61
CA GLY A 72 3.65 25.87 -15.96
C GLY A 72 4.87 26.75 -16.27
N PRO A 73 5.84 26.30 -17.09
CA PRO A 73 7.11 26.99 -17.22
C PRO A 73 6.90 28.34 -17.91
N ASP A 74 7.21 29.41 -17.19
CA ASP A 74 7.46 30.72 -17.78
C ASP A 74 8.82 30.61 -18.48
N HIS A 75 8.84 30.02 -19.69
CA HIS A 75 9.92 30.22 -20.63
C HIS A 75 9.79 31.64 -21.18
N ALA A 76 10.07 32.60 -20.31
CA ALA A 76 10.30 33.98 -20.70
C ALA A 76 11.46 34.00 -21.70
N GLU A 77 11.14 34.59 -22.84
CA GLU A 77 12.03 35.35 -23.70
C GLU A 77 13.21 34.61 -24.33
N LEU A 78 13.05 34.40 -25.64
CA LEU A 78 14.11 34.35 -26.63
C LEU A 78 15.15 35.45 -26.31
N ASP A 79 16.29 35.05 -25.75
CA ASP A 79 17.51 35.85 -25.81
C ASP A 79 17.89 35.97 -27.29
N SER A 80 17.35 37.02 -27.91
CA SER A 80 17.76 37.50 -29.22
C SER A 80 19.21 37.96 -29.05
N GLY A 81 20.13 37.06 -29.38
CA GLY A 81 21.57 37.32 -29.30
C GLY A 81 21.93 38.62 -30.04
N PRO A 82 22.95 39.35 -29.57
CA PRO A 82 23.26 40.68 -30.08
C PRO A 82 23.68 40.59 -31.55
N ASP A 83 23.03 41.41 -32.38
CA ASP A 83 23.47 41.71 -33.74
C ASP A 83 24.88 42.32 -33.65
N LEU A 84 25.85 41.63 -34.25
CA LEU A 84 27.24 42.09 -34.32
C LEU A 84 27.56 42.39 -35.80
N PRO A 85 28.32 43.48 -36.06
CA PRO A 85 28.41 44.16 -37.36
C PRO A 85 29.10 43.37 -38.47
#